data_AF-A0A2G5H7I4-F1
#
_entry.id   AF-A0A2G5H7I4-F1
#
_cell.length_a   1.000
_cell.length_b   1.000
_cell.length_c   1.000
_cell.angle_alpha   90.00
_cell.angle_beta   90.00
_cell.angle_gamma   90.00
#
_symmetry.space_group_name_H-M   'P 1'
#
loop_
_entity.id
_entity.type
_entity.pdbx_description
1 polymer ?
#
loop_
_entity_poly.entity_id
_entity_poly.type
_entity_poly.pdbx_seq_one_letter_code
_entity_poly.pdbx_strand_id
1 'polypeptide(L)'
;MNEVDATGRSGQRDDGEAPSLLTIILDTNPHAWALLEDSLSLQKVVVNLLVFINAHIAINHANRVAVIASHSERAEWLYPTPLQAHSATANGTSNGEDVEMMDDGTAGSGGPVRPPDDANKYRPFAHIEHAITTNLRRLVESTSPDALQSTPATMMAGALTRALAYISKQTASLPSGSSSAQQFNYSDPSSVAGGNEASASSAAGSGPNISGLTSRLLILSVSGDLANQYIPIMNSIFACQRLSIPIDILKISGDTIFLQQAADATGGIYLSLSTPELRAGLLQFLMQAYLPDLAARRHLILPGEGDSGVDFRAACFCHRRIVDIGFVCSICLSIFCEPSLHDNTCLTCGSYLQMTNYGQKPAVVPKPKKKKKKRAPGMDGSGTPDSRAATPMP
;
A
#
# COMPACT_ATOMS: atom_id res chain seq x y z
N MET A 1 6.33 -42.29 -42.32
CA MET A 1 5.80 -43.25 -41.34
C MET A 1 6.95 -43.70 -40.49
N ASN A 2 7.05 -43.14 -39.28
CA ASN A 2 7.72 -43.63 -38.08
C ASN A 2 7.43 -42.57 -37.00
N GLU A 3 6.32 -42.80 -36.30
CA GLU A 3 6.06 -42.54 -34.86
C GLU A 3 6.80 -41.32 -34.28
N VAL A 4 6.18 -40.14 -34.16
CA VAL A 4 5.24 -39.75 -33.08
C VAL A 4 5.59 -40.38 -31.71
N ASP A 5 6.85 -40.23 -31.30
CA ASP A 5 7.28 -40.56 -29.94
C ASP A 5 6.75 -39.50 -28.95
N ALA A 6 5.68 -39.86 -28.25
CA ALA A 6 4.98 -39.03 -27.26
C ALA A 6 5.62 -39.08 -25.85
N THR A 7 6.84 -39.60 -25.71
CA THR A 7 7.49 -39.81 -24.39
C THR A 7 8.23 -38.57 -23.85
N GLY A 8 8.37 -37.49 -24.63
CA GLY A 8 9.04 -36.25 -24.19
C GLY A 8 8.19 -35.25 -23.39
N ARG A 9 6.89 -35.47 -23.20
CA ARG A 9 5.98 -34.50 -22.56
C ARG A 9 5.89 -34.59 -21.03
N SER A 10 6.52 -35.57 -20.39
CA SER A 10 6.42 -35.75 -18.93
C SER A 10 7.41 -34.91 -18.11
N GLY A 11 8.27 -34.11 -18.76
CA GLY A 11 9.33 -33.33 -18.10
C GLY A 11 9.36 -31.84 -18.42
N GLN A 12 8.46 -31.34 -19.28
CA GLN A 12 8.30 -29.89 -19.42
C GLN A 12 7.46 -29.44 -18.23
N ARG A 13 8.13 -28.99 -17.16
CA ARG A 13 7.47 -28.14 -16.16
C ARG A 13 6.75 -27.08 -16.97
N ASP A 14 5.44 -27.01 -16.81
CA ASP A 14 4.62 -25.97 -17.43
C ASP A 14 5.38 -24.66 -17.16
N ASP A 15 5.88 -24.01 -18.21
CA ASP A 15 6.39 -22.63 -18.17
C ASP A 15 5.18 -21.71 -17.96
N GLY A 16 4.36 -22.05 -16.97
CA GLY A 16 3.12 -21.40 -16.61
C GLY A 16 3.45 -20.03 -16.05
N GLU A 17 2.64 -19.05 -16.43
CA GLU A 17 2.71 -17.71 -15.89
C GLU A 17 2.68 -17.75 -14.36
N ALA A 18 3.58 -16.98 -13.73
CA ALA A 18 3.74 -16.99 -12.29
C ALA A 18 2.41 -16.70 -11.58
N PRO A 19 2.06 -17.47 -10.53
CA PRO A 19 0.80 -17.28 -9.82
C PRO A 19 0.74 -15.88 -9.19
N SER A 20 -0.37 -15.18 -9.42
CA SER A 20 -0.62 -13.86 -8.83
C SER A 20 -1.50 -13.98 -7.58
N LEU A 21 -1.08 -13.35 -6.49
CA LEU A 21 -1.87 -13.14 -5.28
C LEU A 21 -2.41 -11.71 -5.26
N LEU A 22 -3.72 -11.57 -5.38
CA LEU A 22 -4.42 -10.30 -5.24
C LEU A 22 -5.01 -10.17 -3.84
N THR A 23 -4.52 -9.21 -3.06
CA THR A 23 -5.08 -8.89 -1.74
C THR A 23 -5.91 -7.62 -1.81
N ILE A 24 -7.19 -7.71 -1.49
CA ILE A 24 -8.16 -6.62 -1.57
C ILE A 24 -8.50 -6.17 -0.16
N ILE A 25 -8.36 -4.88 0.09
CA ILE A 25 -8.80 -4.24 1.33
C ILE A 25 -10.05 -3.42 1.02
N LEU A 26 -11.17 -3.80 1.63
CA LEU A 26 -12.45 -3.11 1.51
C LEU A 26 -12.69 -2.27 2.76
N ASP A 27 -12.78 -0.96 2.61
CA ASP A 27 -13.27 -0.07 3.67
C ASP A 27 -14.78 -0.26 3.87
N THR A 28 -15.18 -0.67 5.08
CA THR A 28 -16.58 -0.95 5.45
C THR A 28 -17.14 0.06 6.47
N ASN A 29 -16.64 1.29 6.51
CA ASN A 29 -17.15 2.34 7.40
C ASN A 29 -18.63 2.66 7.17
N PRO A 30 -19.54 2.35 8.11
CA PRO A 30 -20.98 2.56 7.90
C PRO A 30 -21.35 4.04 7.71
N HIS A 31 -20.67 4.96 8.41
CA HIS A 31 -20.94 6.40 8.27
C HIS A 31 -20.61 6.91 6.87
N ALA A 32 -19.47 6.48 6.32
CA ALA A 32 -19.06 6.89 4.98
C ALA A 32 -19.98 6.29 3.90
N TRP A 33 -20.40 5.03 4.09
CA TRP A 33 -21.35 4.38 3.17
C TRP A 33 -22.76 4.96 3.24
N ALA A 34 -23.22 5.42 4.41
CA ALA A 34 -24.50 6.11 4.55
C ALA A 34 -24.54 7.43 3.76
N LEU A 35 -23.43 8.19 3.75
CA LEU A 35 -23.32 9.42 2.95
C LEU A 35 -23.30 9.15 1.43
N LEU A 36 -22.99 7.92 1.02
CA LEU A 36 -22.87 7.54 -0.38
C LEU A 36 -24.09 6.79 -0.92
N GLU A 37 -25.07 6.47 -0.08
CA GLU A 37 -26.21 5.59 -0.40
C GLU A 37 -26.96 6.04 -1.67
N ASP A 38 -27.14 7.35 -1.84
CA ASP A 38 -27.82 7.95 -3.00
C ASP A 38 -27.09 7.71 -4.33
N SER A 39 -25.76 7.56 -4.30
CA SER A 39 -24.94 7.41 -5.50
C SER A 39 -24.44 5.97 -5.72
N LEU A 40 -23.98 5.32 -4.66
CA LEU A 40 -23.33 4.01 -4.71
C LEU A 40 -23.52 3.28 -3.38
N SER A 41 -24.35 2.24 -3.38
CA SER A 41 -24.51 1.38 -2.21
C SER A 41 -23.38 0.36 -2.09
N LEU A 42 -23.04 -0.01 -0.85
CA LEU A 42 -22.06 -1.05 -0.54
C LEU A 42 -22.37 -2.36 -1.29
N GLN A 43 -23.65 -2.74 -1.39
CA GLN A 43 -24.07 -3.96 -2.11
C GLN A 43 -23.65 -3.93 -3.58
N LYS A 44 -23.87 -2.82 -4.30
CA LYS A 44 -23.45 -2.68 -5.69
C LYS A 44 -21.93 -2.78 -5.84
N VAL A 45 -21.18 -2.21 -4.90
CA VAL A 45 -19.70 -2.32 -4.87
C VAL A 45 -19.26 -3.76 -4.67
N VAL A 46 -19.86 -4.48 -3.72
CA VAL A 46 -19.51 -5.89 -3.47
C VAL A 46 -19.82 -6.75 -4.70
N VAL A 47 -20.96 -6.55 -5.37
CA VAL A 47 -21.28 -7.27 -6.62
C VAL A 47 -20.24 -7.01 -7.71
N ASN A 48 -19.89 -5.75 -7.95
CA ASN A 48 -18.86 -5.39 -8.93
C ASN A 48 -17.48 -5.96 -8.56
N LEU A 49 -17.15 -5.96 -7.27
CA LEU A 49 -15.90 -6.52 -6.75
C LEU A 49 -15.85 -8.04 -6.91
N LEU A 50 -16.98 -8.75 -6.70
CA LEU A 50 -17.08 -10.19 -6.93
C LEU A 50 -16.88 -10.54 -8.39
N VAL A 51 -17.47 -9.78 -9.32
CA VAL A 51 -17.22 -9.94 -10.77
C VAL A 51 -15.73 -9.74 -11.07
N PHE A 52 -15.09 -8.75 -10.45
CA PHE A 52 -13.66 -8.51 -10.62
C PHE A 52 -12.77 -9.63 -10.06
N ILE A 53 -13.10 -10.15 -8.87
CA ILE A 53 -12.41 -11.29 -8.28
C ILE A 53 -12.54 -12.53 -9.17
N ASN A 54 -13.74 -12.79 -9.69
CA ASN A 54 -13.99 -13.91 -10.59
C ASN A 54 -13.19 -13.76 -11.89
N ALA A 55 -13.11 -12.54 -12.45
CA ALA A 55 -12.27 -12.26 -13.61
C ALA A 55 -10.79 -12.52 -13.32
N HIS A 56 -10.28 -12.09 -12.16
CA HIS A 56 -8.87 -12.31 -11.78
C HIS A 56 -8.51 -13.79 -11.66
N ILE A 57 -9.38 -14.59 -11.05
CA ILE A 57 -9.17 -16.04 -10.91
C ILE A 57 -9.38 -16.76 -12.26
N ALA A 58 -10.23 -16.23 -13.14
CA ALA A 58 -10.42 -16.78 -14.48
C ALA A 58 -9.20 -16.59 -15.41
N ILE A 59 -8.37 -15.56 -15.18
CA ILE A 59 -7.17 -15.31 -15.99
C ILE A 59 -6.14 -16.42 -15.83
N ASN A 60 -5.89 -16.88 -14.60
CA ASN A 60 -4.95 -17.96 -14.34
C ASN A 60 -5.46 -18.81 -13.17
N HIS A 61 -5.51 -20.12 -13.37
CA HIS A 61 -5.98 -21.10 -12.40
C HIS A 61 -5.12 -21.15 -11.12
N ALA A 62 -3.86 -20.69 -11.20
CA ALA A 62 -2.96 -20.61 -10.06
C ALA A 62 -3.10 -19.31 -9.26
N ASN A 63 -3.91 -18.34 -9.73
CA ASN A 63 -4.14 -17.09 -9.03
C ASN A 63 -4.88 -17.31 -7.72
N ARG A 64 -4.50 -16.53 -6.71
CA ARG A 64 -5.10 -16.55 -5.38
C ARG A 64 -5.65 -15.17 -5.05
N VAL A 65 -6.70 -15.14 -4.25
CA VAL A 65 -7.31 -13.91 -3.78
C VAL A 65 -7.38 -13.92 -2.27
N ALA A 66 -7.20 -12.76 -1.67
CA ALA A 66 -7.46 -12.48 -0.26
C ALA A 66 -8.31 -11.21 -0.18
N VAL A 67 -9.31 -11.18 0.70
CA VAL A 67 -10.19 -10.05 0.92
C VAL A 67 -10.28 -9.76 2.41
N ILE A 68 -9.93 -8.54 2.79
CA ILE A 68 -9.94 -8.06 4.17
C ILE A 68 -10.93 -6.89 4.25
N ALA A 69 -11.83 -6.94 5.22
CA ALA A 69 -12.66 -5.80 5.58
C ALA A 69 -11.93 -4.96 6.63
N SER A 70 -11.85 -3.65 6.39
CA SER A 70 -11.44 -2.69 7.39
C SER A 70 -12.67 -1.99 7.93
N HIS A 71 -13.10 -2.44 9.10
CA HIS A 71 -14.19 -1.83 9.84
C HIS A 71 -13.66 -0.79 10.84
N SER A 72 -14.55 0.00 11.44
CA SER A 72 -14.17 1.04 12.40
C SER A 72 -13.52 0.49 13.67
N GLU A 73 -13.98 -0.67 14.15
CA GLU A 73 -13.42 -1.30 15.36
C GLU A 73 -12.27 -2.28 15.08
N ARG A 74 -12.33 -2.99 13.95
CA ARG A 74 -11.44 -4.12 13.67
C ARG A 74 -11.23 -4.35 12.17
N ALA A 75 -10.08 -4.93 11.84
CA ALA A 75 -9.83 -5.49 10.52
C ALA A 75 -10.11 -7.01 10.54
N GLU A 76 -11.08 -7.46 9.74
CA GLU A 76 -11.56 -8.84 9.71
C GLU A 76 -11.35 -9.47 8.32
N TRP A 77 -11.06 -10.77 8.30
CA TRP A 77 -10.90 -11.53 7.07
C TRP A 77 -12.28 -11.85 6.48
N LEU A 78 -12.55 -11.35 5.27
CA LEU A 78 -13.71 -11.79 4.49
C LEU A 78 -13.38 -13.08 3.73
N TYR A 79 -12.16 -13.18 3.22
CA TYR A 79 -11.63 -14.38 2.57
C TYR A 79 -10.10 -14.38 2.64
N PRO A 80 -9.42 -15.50 2.89
CA PRO A 80 -9.94 -16.81 3.28
C PRO A 80 -10.61 -16.76 4.66
N THR A 81 -11.71 -17.49 4.83
CA THR A 81 -12.38 -17.58 6.13
C THR A 81 -11.45 -18.27 7.12
N PRO A 82 -11.06 -17.63 8.23
CA PRO A 82 -10.26 -18.31 9.25
C PRO A 82 -11.06 -19.50 9.77
N LEU A 83 -10.43 -20.67 9.82
CA LEU A 83 -10.98 -21.81 10.55
C LEU A 83 -11.20 -21.33 11.99
N GLN A 84 -12.45 -21.27 12.44
CA GLN A 84 -12.72 -21.10 13.85
C GLN A 84 -12.10 -22.34 14.52
N ALA A 85 -10.97 -22.14 15.20
CA ALA A 85 -10.44 -23.17 16.07
C ALA A 85 -11.54 -23.41 17.11
N HIS A 86 -12.28 -24.52 16.95
CA HIS A 86 -13.13 -25.00 18.02
C HIS A 86 -12.24 -25.04 19.25
N SER A 87 -12.57 -24.24 20.25
CA SER A 87 -12.09 -24.47 21.60
C SER A 87 -12.43 -25.93 21.88
N ALA A 88 -11.41 -26.78 21.91
CA ALA A 88 -11.55 -28.14 22.40
C ALA A 88 -11.99 -28.00 23.86
N THR A 89 -13.29 -27.93 24.11
CA THR A 89 -13.88 -28.21 25.42
C THR A 89 -13.75 -29.71 25.62
N ALA A 90 -12.51 -30.16 25.85
CA ALA A 90 -12.19 -31.48 26.32
C ALA A 90 -12.36 -31.47 27.85
N ASN A 91 -13.53 -31.91 28.32
CA ASN A 91 -13.66 -32.87 29.42
C ASN A 91 -15.14 -33.14 29.69
N GLY A 92 -15.63 -34.24 29.13
CA GLY A 92 -16.93 -34.83 29.40
C GLY A 92 -16.89 -36.29 29.01
N THR A 93 -16.43 -37.13 29.93
CA THR A 93 -16.48 -38.59 29.86
C THR A 93 -17.93 -39.07 29.78
N SER A 94 -18.34 -39.68 28.66
CA SER A 94 -19.33 -40.76 28.65
C SER A 94 -19.54 -41.31 27.23
N ASN A 95 -19.21 -42.60 27.09
CA ASN A 95 -19.84 -43.67 26.31
C ASN A 95 -20.35 -43.39 24.88
N GLY A 96 -19.90 -44.26 23.98
CA GLY A 96 -20.24 -44.23 22.56
C GLY A 96 -21.73 -44.31 22.28
N GLU A 97 -22.16 -43.42 21.41
CA GLU A 97 -23.36 -43.51 20.59
C GLU A 97 -23.03 -42.90 19.22
N ASP A 98 -23.57 -43.51 18.19
CA ASP A 98 -23.30 -43.27 16.78
C ASP A 98 -23.43 -41.79 16.41
N VAL A 99 -22.46 -41.28 15.65
CA VAL A 99 -22.56 -39.93 15.05
C VAL A 99 -23.50 -40.03 13.86
N GLU A 100 -24.79 -39.74 14.08
CA GLU A 100 -25.76 -39.57 13.01
C GLU A 100 -25.35 -38.41 12.10
N MET A 101 -25.13 -38.70 10.82
CA MET A 101 -24.89 -37.71 9.78
C MET A 101 -26.22 -37.02 9.42
N MET A 102 -26.67 -36.09 10.26
CA MET A 102 -27.79 -35.21 9.93
C MET A 102 -27.34 -34.18 8.89
N ASP A 103 -27.97 -34.27 7.71
CA ASP A 103 -28.01 -33.25 6.68
C ASP A 103 -28.86 -32.08 7.20
N ASP A 104 -28.24 -31.15 7.93
CA ASP A 104 -28.92 -29.98 8.47
C ASP A 104 -28.56 -28.72 7.68
N GLY A 105 -29.51 -28.28 6.85
CA GLY A 105 -29.50 -27.04 6.08
C GLY A 105 -29.77 -25.79 6.91
N THR A 106 -29.29 -25.74 8.15
CA THR A 106 -29.49 -24.60 9.05
C THR A 106 -28.20 -24.16 9.71
N ALA A 107 -28.07 -22.84 9.87
CA ALA A 107 -26.89 -22.15 10.34
C ALA A 107 -26.41 -22.67 11.71
N GLY A 108 -25.50 -23.64 11.70
CA GLY A 108 -24.84 -24.23 12.85
C GLY A 108 -23.32 -24.10 12.76
N SER A 109 -22.80 -23.18 13.58
CA SER A 109 -21.42 -23.04 14.09
C SER A 109 -20.32 -23.96 13.52
N GLY A 110 -19.36 -23.35 12.80
CA GLY A 110 -17.94 -23.75 12.88
C GLY A 110 -17.26 -24.36 11.64
N GLY A 111 -17.99 -24.74 10.60
CA GLY A 111 -17.38 -25.27 9.36
C GLY A 111 -16.93 -24.19 8.37
N PRO A 112 -16.00 -24.48 7.42
CA PRO A 112 -15.81 -23.62 6.25
C PRO A 112 -17.16 -23.46 5.56
N VAL A 113 -17.59 -22.22 5.36
CA VAL A 113 -18.93 -21.89 4.86
C VAL A 113 -19.18 -22.65 3.55
N ARG A 114 -20.09 -23.64 3.59
CA ARG A 114 -20.39 -24.49 2.44
C ARG A 114 -21.30 -23.71 1.50
N PRO A 115 -20.86 -23.42 0.26
CA PRO A 115 -21.71 -22.70 -0.69
C PRO A 115 -22.92 -23.57 -1.08
N PRO A 116 -24.05 -22.95 -1.46
CA PRO A 116 -25.10 -23.67 -2.18
C PRO A 116 -24.51 -24.28 -3.46
N ASP A 117 -24.82 -25.56 -3.72
CA ASP A 117 -24.27 -26.32 -4.86
C ASP A 117 -25.02 -25.93 -6.15
N ASP A 118 -24.65 -24.79 -6.72
CA ASP A 118 -25.13 -24.37 -8.03
C ASP A 118 -24.30 -25.04 -9.13
N ALA A 119 -24.88 -26.05 -9.80
CA ALA A 119 -24.21 -26.82 -10.85
C ALA A 119 -23.69 -25.97 -12.03
N ASN A 120 -24.24 -24.77 -12.24
CA ASN A 120 -23.86 -23.86 -13.33
C ASN A 120 -22.73 -22.89 -12.97
N LYS A 121 -22.22 -22.92 -11.73
CA LYS A 121 -21.22 -21.97 -11.25
C LYS A 121 -19.91 -22.68 -10.95
N TYR A 122 -18.79 -22.08 -11.38
CA TYR A 122 -17.48 -22.59 -11.03
C TYR A 122 -17.31 -22.59 -9.51
N ARG A 123 -17.02 -23.77 -8.94
CA ARG A 123 -17.06 -24.00 -7.48
C ARG A 123 -16.22 -23.01 -6.67
N PRO A 124 -14.96 -22.67 -7.05
CA PRO A 124 -14.20 -21.63 -6.37
C PRO A 124 -14.89 -20.27 -6.33
N PHE A 125 -15.58 -19.85 -7.40
CA PHE A 125 -16.33 -18.58 -7.43
C PHE A 125 -17.51 -18.62 -6.47
N ALA A 126 -18.26 -19.72 -6.47
CA ALA A 126 -19.39 -19.91 -5.56
C ALA A 126 -18.94 -19.86 -4.09
N HIS A 127 -17.83 -20.52 -3.76
CA HIS A 127 -17.28 -20.52 -2.41
C HIS A 127 -16.80 -19.14 -1.95
N ILE A 128 -16.07 -18.41 -2.80
CA ILE A 128 -15.57 -17.06 -2.49
C ILE A 128 -16.74 -16.09 -2.31
N GLU A 129 -17.72 -16.11 -3.20
CA GLU A 129 -18.89 -15.24 -3.12
C GLU A 129 -19.71 -15.49 -1.85
N HIS A 130 -19.95 -16.76 -1.53
CA HIS A 130 -20.69 -17.12 -0.34
C HIS A 130 -19.92 -16.74 0.93
N ALA A 131 -18.59 -16.99 0.98
CA ALA A 131 -17.74 -16.60 2.10
C ALA A 131 -17.75 -15.08 2.32
N ILE A 132 -17.52 -14.29 1.27
CA ILE A 132 -17.49 -12.82 1.36
C ILE A 132 -18.84 -12.29 1.81
N THR A 133 -19.95 -12.73 1.21
CA THR A 133 -21.30 -12.24 1.54
C THR A 133 -21.69 -12.60 2.98
N THR A 134 -21.38 -13.82 3.41
CA THR A 134 -21.70 -14.30 4.76
C THR A 134 -20.87 -13.59 5.82
N ASN A 135 -19.55 -13.46 5.61
CA ASN A 135 -18.66 -12.80 6.55
C ASN A 135 -18.95 -11.29 6.61
N LEU A 136 -19.30 -10.65 5.49
CA LEU A 136 -19.68 -9.25 5.46
C LEU A 136 -21.02 -9.03 6.17
N ARG A 137 -22.02 -9.88 5.94
CA ARG A 137 -23.29 -9.83 6.69
C ARG A 137 -23.04 -9.97 8.19
N ARG A 138 -22.26 -10.97 8.61
CA ARG A 138 -21.88 -11.17 10.01
C ARG A 138 -21.18 -9.94 10.60
N LEU A 139 -20.26 -9.33 9.84
CA LEU A 139 -19.55 -8.12 10.25
C LEU A 139 -20.54 -6.99 10.52
N VAL A 140 -21.44 -6.71 9.57
CA VAL A 140 -22.46 -5.65 9.71
C VAL A 140 -23.45 -5.93 10.84
N GLU A 141 -23.87 -7.18 11.03
CA GLU A 141 -24.77 -7.58 12.12
C GLU A 141 -24.11 -7.49 13.50
N SER A 142 -22.80 -7.75 13.58
CA SER A 142 -22.03 -7.64 14.82
C SER A 142 -21.70 -6.20 15.22
N THR A 143 -21.90 -5.24 14.32
CA THR A 143 -21.61 -3.83 14.57
C THR A 143 -22.70 -3.24 15.45
N SER A 144 -22.36 -2.91 16.69
CA SER A 144 -23.27 -2.22 17.60
C SER A 144 -23.32 -0.71 17.30
N PRO A 145 -24.43 -0.01 17.60
CA PRO A 145 -24.51 1.44 17.42
C PRO A 145 -23.56 2.21 18.36
N ASP A 146 -23.22 1.65 19.52
CA ASP A 146 -22.29 2.28 20.48
C ASP A 146 -20.85 2.29 19.96
N ALA A 147 -20.45 1.22 19.26
CA ALA A 147 -19.17 1.13 18.55
C ALA A 147 -18.97 2.27 17.55
N LEU A 148 -20.02 2.56 16.80
CA LEU A 148 -20.03 3.56 15.72
C LEU A 148 -19.94 5.00 16.25
N GLN A 149 -20.37 5.24 17.49
CA GLN A 149 -20.23 6.55 18.13
C GLN A 149 -18.83 6.76 18.71
N SER A 150 -18.18 5.68 19.16
CA SER A 150 -16.86 5.75 19.79
C SER A 150 -15.72 6.06 18.81
N THR A 151 -15.80 5.51 17.58
CA THR A 151 -14.70 5.54 16.61
C THR A 151 -15.20 5.89 15.21
N PRO A 152 -15.00 7.13 14.73
CA PRO A 152 -15.40 7.52 13.37
C PRO A 152 -14.37 7.08 12.30
N ALA A 153 -13.19 6.59 12.71
CA ALA A 153 -12.08 6.25 11.82
C ALA A 153 -12.00 4.73 11.55
N THR A 154 -11.54 4.36 10.37
CA THR A 154 -11.38 2.97 9.92
C THR A 154 -10.03 2.39 10.30
N MET A 155 -9.95 1.10 10.63
CA MET A 155 -8.69 0.43 10.97
C MET A 155 -7.86 -0.02 9.75
N MET A 156 -7.59 0.89 8.83
CA MET A 156 -6.82 0.66 7.60
C MET A 156 -5.41 0.15 7.86
N ALA A 157 -4.73 0.69 8.88
CA ALA A 157 -3.40 0.25 9.27
C ALA A 157 -3.35 -1.24 9.67
N GLY A 158 -4.37 -1.67 10.40
CA GLY A 158 -4.52 -3.07 10.82
C GLY A 158 -4.78 -4.00 9.64
N ALA A 159 -5.59 -3.57 8.68
CA ALA A 159 -5.86 -4.34 7.47
C ALA A 159 -4.61 -4.48 6.59
N LEU A 160 -3.84 -3.39 6.39
CA LEU A 160 -2.58 -3.41 5.64
C LEU A 160 -1.54 -4.34 6.29
N THR A 161 -1.39 -4.27 7.61
CA THR A 161 -0.45 -5.14 8.32
C THR A 161 -0.84 -6.61 8.20
N ARG A 162 -2.14 -6.94 8.31
CA ARG A 162 -2.66 -8.30 8.10
C ARG A 162 -2.45 -8.79 6.68
N ALA A 163 -2.68 -7.93 5.69
CA ALA A 163 -2.42 -8.22 4.28
C ALA A 163 -0.95 -8.56 4.05
N LEU A 164 -0.02 -7.72 4.54
CA LEU A 164 1.41 -7.93 4.39
C LEU A 164 1.90 -9.21 5.07
N ALA A 165 1.41 -9.49 6.29
CA ALA A 165 1.73 -10.73 6.99
C ALA A 165 1.19 -11.97 6.27
N TYR A 166 0.03 -11.87 5.63
CA TYR A 166 -0.52 -12.96 4.82
C TYR A 166 0.28 -13.16 3.53
N ILE A 167 0.62 -12.09 2.83
CA ILE A 167 1.44 -12.14 1.62
C ILE A 167 2.80 -12.77 1.94
N SER A 168 3.49 -12.32 2.99
CA SER A 168 4.79 -12.89 3.38
C SER A 168 4.68 -14.37 3.74
N LYS A 169 3.62 -14.77 4.44
CA LYS A 169 3.33 -16.19 4.73
C LYS A 169 3.08 -17.01 3.46
N GLN A 170 2.30 -16.49 2.50
CA GLN A 170 2.04 -17.18 1.23
C GLN A 170 3.32 -17.33 0.42
N THR A 171 4.11 -16.26 0.29
CA THR A 171 5.40 -16.29 -0.40
C THR A 171 6.36 -17.28 0.23
N ALA A 172 6.40 -17.39 1.58
CA ALA A 172 7.21 -18.40 2.27
C ALA A 172 6.69 -19.84 2.12
N SER A 173 5.38 -20.02 1.90
CA SER A 173 4.76 -21.34 1.76
C SER A 173 4.93 -21.98 0.38
N LEU A 174 5.22 -21.19 -0.65
CA LEU A 174 5.51 -21.73 -1.97
C LEU A 174 6.96 -22.26 -2.00
N PRO A 175 7.18 -23.52 -2.42
CA PRO A 175 8.52 -24.07 -2.58
C PRO A 175 9.20 -23.40 -3.79
N SER A 176 9.94 -22.32 -3.56
CA SER A 176 10.84 -21.77 -4.57
C SER A 176 12.02 -22.72 -4.76
N GLY A 177 12.16 -23.30 -5.96
CA GLY A 177 13.32 -24.09 -6.32
C GLY A 177 14.61 -23.27 -6.17
N SER A 178 15.45 -23.67 -5.22
CA SER A 178 16.89 -23.40 -5.14
C SER A 178 17.46 -22.25 -6.00
N SER A 179 17.34 -21.00 -5.53
CA SER A 179 18.40 -19.99 -5.58
C SER A 179 17.92 -18.66 -4.98
N SER A 180 18.58 -18.21 -3.90
CA SER A 180 18.63 -16.83 -3.43
C SER A 180 17.30 -16.07 -3.19
N ALA A 181 16.31 -16.71 -2.56
CA ALA A 181 15.33 -15.92 -1.80
C ALA A 181 16.10 -15.29 -0.63
N GLN A 182 16.34 -13.98 -0.68
CA GLN A 182 16.96 -13.23 0.41
C GLN A 182 16.21 -13.51 1.70
N GLN A 183 16.78 -14.39 2.52
CA GLN A 183 16.35 -14.61 3.88
C GLN A 183 16.75 -13.36 4.66
N PHE A 184 15.83 -12.40 4.73
CA PHE A 184 16.02 -11.19 5.52
C PHE A 184 16.13 -11.58 6.99
N ASN A 185 17.37 -11.63 7.47
CA ASN A 185 17.69 -11.94 8.86
C ASN A 185 17.47 -10.69 9.71
N TYR A 186 16.40 -10.65 10.50
CA TYR A 186 16.02 -9.51 11.35
C TYR A 186 17.04 -9.20 12.47
N SER A 187 18.08 -10.03 12.63
CA SER A 187 19.09 -9.97 13.70
C SER A 187 20.44 -9.40 13.27
N ASP A 188 20.63 -9.01 12.01
CA ASP A 188 21.91 -8.47 11.53
C ASP A 188 21.93 -6.92 11.59
N PRO A 189 22.73 -6.29 12.46
CA PRO A 189 22.83 -4.84 12.60
C PRO A 189 23.49 -4.13 11.40
N SER A 190 24.01 -4.87 10.40
CA SER A 190 24.49 -4.29 9.14
C SER A 190 23.38 -4.03 8.11
N SER A 191 22.17 -4.58 8.32
CA SER A 191 21.02 -4.42 7.43
C SER A 191 20.24 -3.10 7.63
N VAL A 192 20.72 -2.23 8.53
CA VAL A 192 20.14 -0.92 8.85
C VAL A 192 21.14 0.20 8.57
N ALA A 193 21.41 0.46 7.29
CA ALA A 193 21.94 1.74 6.85
C ALA A 193 21.58 1.97 5.37
N GLY A 194 20.97 3.12 5.07
CA GLY A 194 20.57 3.52 3.73
C GLY A 194 21.74 3.64 2.74
N GLY A 195 22.03 2.55 2.04
CA GLY A 195 22.87 2.54 0.86
C GLY A 195 22.03 2.64 -0.41
N ASN A 196 21.92 3.85 -0.97
CA ASN A 196 21.60 4.02 -2.38
C ASN A 196 22.80 3.52 -3.20
N GLU A 197 22.88 2.22 -3.47
CA GLU A 197 23.72 1.70 -4.54
C GLU A 197 22.82 1.15 -5.65
N ALA A 198 22.47 2.06 -6.57
CA ALA A 198 22.12 1.69 -7.93
C ALA A 198 23.35 1.03 -8.57
N SER A 199 23.48 -0.28 -8.40
CA SER A 199 24.35 -1.11 -9.22
C SER A 199 23.76 -1.16 -10.62
N ALA A 200 24.18 -0.21 -11.46
CA ALA A 200 23.96 -0.24 -12.89
C ALA A 200 24.62 -1.49 -13.48
N SER A 201 23.81 -2.53 -13.68
CA SER A 201 24.09 -3.60 -14.63
C SER A 201 22.96 -3.61 -15.65
N SER A 202 22.98 -2.63 -16.56
CA SER A 202 22.28 -2.73 -17.83
C SER A 202 23.04 -3.72 -18.72
N ALA A 203 22.71 -5.00 -18.57
CA ALA A 203 22.86 -5.99 -19.63
C ALA A 203 21.49 -6.62 -19.86
N ALA A 204 20.94 -6.32 -21.04
CA ALA A 204 19.70 -6.84 -21.55
C ALA A 204 19.62 -8.37 -21.39
N GLY A 205 18.53 -8.85 -20.78
CA GLY A 205 18.25 -10.28 -20.68
C GLY A 205 17.74 -10.78 -19.33
N SER A 206 16.94 -10.01 -18.58
CA SER A 206 16.18 -10.59 -17.47
C SER A 206 14.96 -11.33 -18.01
N GLY A 207 15.16 -12.60 -18.39
CA GLY A 207 14.06 -13.55 -18.45
C GLY A 207 13.34 -13.58 -17.09
N PRO A 208 12.00 -13.79 -17.07
CA PRO A 208 11.26 -13.72 -15.82
C PRO A 208 11.76 -14.82 -14.88
N ASN A 209 12.01 -14.47 -13.62
CA ASN A 209 12.22 -15.43 -12.55
C ASN A 209 10.88 -16.14 -12.27
N ILE A 210 10.53 -17.12 -13.11
CA ILE A 210 9.29 -17.88 -13.03
C ILE A 210 9.45 -18.95 -11.94
N SER A 211 9.28 -18.55 -10.67
CA SER A 211 8.92 -19.44 -9.54
C SER A 211 8.63 -18.66 -8.24
N GLY A 212 8.30 -17.37 -8.32
CA GLY A 212 7.88 -16.55 -7.18
C GLY A 212 6.42 -16.10 -7.34
N LEU A 213 5.67 -16.06 -6.24
CA LEU A 213 4.31 -15.53 -6.20
C LEU A 213 4.34 -14.01 -6.45
N THR A 214 3.74 -13.53 -7.53
CA THR A 214 3.58 -12.08 -7.74
C THR A 214 2.45 -11.60 -6.83
N SER A 215 2.69 -10.62 -5.96
CA SER A 215 1.68 -10.16 -5.00
C SER A 215 1.31 -8.72 -5.27
N ARG A 216 0.02 -8.41 -5.22
CA ARG A 216 -0.53 -7.07 -5.46
C ARG A 216 -1.62 -6.73 -4.47
N LEU A 217 -1.72 -5.47 -4.11
CA LEU A 217 -2.64 -4.99 -3.08
C LEU A 217 -3.59 -3.95 -3.67
N LEU A 218 -4.90 -4.17 -3.57
CA LEU A 218 -5.94 -3.24 -4.01
C LEU A 218 -6.69 -2.69 -2.79
N ILE A 219 -6.71 -1.38 -2.61
CA ILE A 219 -7.43 -0.70 -1.54
C ILE A 219 -8.65 0.01 -2.11
N LEU A 220 -9.85 -0.33 -1.65
CA LEU A 220 -11.04 0.48 -1.86
C LEU A 220 -11.23 1.38 -0.63
N SER A 221 -10.92 2.67 -0.80
CA SER A 221 -11.01 3.68 0.25
C SER A 221 -12.28 4.49 0.09
N VAL A 222 -13.04 4.62 1.18
CA VAL A 222 -14.27 5.42 1.22
C VAL A 222 -14.17 6.53 2.26
N SER A 223 -13.37 6.30 3.31
CA SER A 223 -13.13 7.24 4.40
C SER A 223 -11.96 8.19 4.10
N GLY A 224 -12.08 9.45 4.56
CA GLY A 224 -11.07 10.49 4.33
C GLY A 224 -10.09 10.73 5.48
N ASP A 225 -10.47 10.47 6.73
CA ASP A 225 -9.62 10.81 7.88
C ASP A 225 -8.79 9.62 8.39
N LEU A 226 -7.57 9.51 7.86
CA LEU A 226 -6.58 8.52 8.30
C LEU A 226 -5.42 9.15 9.10
N ALA A 227 -5.53 10.43 9.50
CA ALA A 227 -4.42 11.16 10.11
C ALA A 227 -3.96 10.53 11.45
N ASN A 228 -4.90 9.98 12.22
CA ASN A 228 -4.61 9.25 13.47
C ASN A 228 -3.72 8.01 13.27
N GLN A 229 -3.80 7.39 12.10
CA GLN A 229 -3.11 6.14 11.76
C GLN A 229 -1.96 6.36 10.76
N TYR A 230 -1.51 7.61 10.60
CA TYR A 230 -0.44 7.95 9.66
C TYR A 230 0.82 7.09 9.86
N ILE A 231 1.35 7.01 11.09
CA ILE A 231 2.59 6.27 11.37
C ILE A 231 2.50 4.80 10.94
N PRO A 232 1.52 3.99 11.40
CA PRO A 232 1.47 2.58 11.03
C PRO A 232 1.13 2.38 9.54
N ILE A 233 0.38 3.28 8.89
CA ILE A 233 0.14 3.22 7.44
C ILE A 233 1.45 3.45 6.68
N MET A 234 2.21 4.51 7.02
CA MET A 234 3.50 4.80 6.38
C MET A 234 4.51 3.67 6.56
N ASN A 235 4.60 3.11 7.77
CA ASN A 235 5.47 1.94 8.01
C ASN A 235 5.07 0.75 7.13
N SER A 236 3.77 0.54 6.92
CA SER A 236 3.26 -0.50 6.02
C SER A 236 3.61 -0.19 4.55
N ILE A 237 3.50 1.06 4.12
CA ILE A 237 3.85 1.49 2.76
C ILE A 237 5.35 1.30 2.49
N PHE A 238 6.22 1.70 3.43
CA PHE A 238 7.65 1.48 3.30
C PHE A 238 8.00 -0.02 3.30
N ALA A 239 7.27 -0.84 4.05
CA ALA A 239 7.40 -2.28 3.98
C ALA A 239 6.98 -2.82 2.60
N CYS A 240 5.87 -2.35 2.03
CA CYS A 240 5.43 -2.70 0.67
C CYS A 240 6.47 -2.30 -0.38
N GLN A 241 7.03 -1.09 -0.27
CA GLN A 241 8.07 -0.59 -1.17
C GLN A 241 9.31 -1.48 -1.14
N ARG A 242 9.75 -1.88 0.06
CA ARG A 242 10.88 -2.81 0.23
C ARG A 242 10.59 -4.22 -0.32
N LEU A 243 9.35 -4.68 -0.19
CA LEU A 243 8.91 -5.97 -0.75
C LEU A 243 8.54 -5.88 -2.24
N SER A 244 8.66 -4.71 -2.86
CA SER A 244 8.25 -4.44 -4.25
C SER A 244 6.81 -4.86 -4.56
N ILE A 245 5.89 -4.68 -3.60
CA ILE A 245 4.45 -4.96 -3.77
C ILE A 245 3.76 -3.65 -4.17
N PRO A 246 3.18 -3.54 -5.38
CA PRO A 246 2.46 -2.35 -5.79
C PRO A 246 1.14 -2.24 -5.01
N ILE A 247 0.83 -1.02 -4.56
CA ILE A 247 -0.42 -0.67 -3.89
C ILE A 247 -1.30 0.10 -4.88
N ASP A 248 -2.33 -0.57 -5.33
CA ASP A 248 -3.40 0.00 -6.14
C ASP A 248 -4.49 0.57 -5.25
N ILE A 249 -4.95 1.77 -5.57
CA ILE A 249 -5.86 2.52 -4.71
C ILE A 249 -7.01 3.04 -5.55
N LEU A 250 -8.21 2.63 -5.15
CA LEU A 250 -9.45 3.13 -5.67
C LEU A 250 -10.14 3.95 -4.58
N LYS A 251 -10.13 5.26 -4.77
CA LYS A 251 -10.75 6.23 -3.87
C LYS A 251 -12.17 6.50 -4.35
N ILE A 252 -13.17 6.16 -3.54
CA ILE A 252 -14.59 6.40 -3.83
C ILE A 252 -15.03 7.76 -3.26
N SER A 253 -14.57 8.09 -2.06
CA SER A 253 -14.89 9.32 -1.32
C SER A 253 -13.81 9.65 -0.29
N GLY A 254 -13.91 10.84 0.31
CA GLY A 254 -12.93 11.41 1.24
C GLY A 254 -11.76 12.07 0.51
N ASP A 255 -10.79 12.64 1.23
CA ASP A 255 -9.52 13.12 0.67
C ASP A 255 -8.37 12.53 1.45
N THR A 256 -7.56 11.71 0.77
CA THR A 256 -6.52 10.89 1.41
C THR A 256 -5.18 11.09 0.70
N ILE A 257 -4.48 12.17 1.06
CA ILE A 257 -3.18 12.53 0.48
C ILE A 257 -2.15 11.41 0.69
N PHE A 258 -2.20 10.75 1.85
CA PHE A 258 -1.29 9.64 2.18
C PHE A 258 -1.44 8.43 1.27
N LEU A 259 -2.66 8.14 0.81
CA LEU A 259 -2.91 7.03 -0.09
C LEU A 259 -2.34 7.36 -1.49
N GLN A 260 -2.49 8.59 -1.96
CA GLN A 260 -1.86 9.01 -3.21
C GLN A 260 -0.33 8.86 -3.16
N GLN A 261 0.32 9.28 -2.05
CA GLN A 261 1.75 9.04 -1.83
C GLN A 261 2.10 7.55 -1.79
N ALA A 262 1.23 6.70 -1.25
CA ALA A 262 1.43 5.26 -1.19
C ALA A 262 1.46 4.60 -2.58
N ALA A 263 0.55 5.00 -3.45
CA ALA A 263 0.50 4.51 -4.82
C ALA A 263 1.77 4.92 -5.58
N ASP A 264 2.18 6.18 -5.48
CA ASP A 264 3.39 6.68 -6.14
C ASP A 264 4.67 5.99 -5.62
N ALA A 265 4.82 5.88 -4.29
CA ALA A 265 5.99 5.25 -3.66
C ALA A 265 6.16 3.76 -4.02
N THR A 266 5.06 3.07 -4.36
CA THR A 266 5.06 1.65 -4.72
C THR A 266 4.93 1.38 -6.21
N GLY A 267 4.75 2.42 -7.04
CA GLY A 267 4.48 2.27 -8.48
C GLY A 267 3.12 1.65 -8.80
N GLY A 268 2.14 1.85 -7.91
CA GLY A 268 0.75 1.42 -8.09
C GLY A 268 -0.12 2.49 -8.73
N ILE A 269 -1.39 2.15 -9.02
CA ILE A 269 -2.34 3.05 -9.68
C ILE A 269 -3.23 3.72 -8.63
N TYR A 270 -3.34 5.04 -8.69
CA TYR A 270 -4.32 5.81 -7.91
C TYR A 270 -5.43 6.34 -8.82
N LEU A 271 -6.68 6.03 -8.47
CA LEU A 271 -7.86 6.56 -9.16
C LEU A 271 -8.85 7.15 -8.15
N SER A 272 -9.34 8.36 -8.42
CA SER A 272 -10.36 9.04 -7.62
C SER A 272 -11.69 9.11 -8.37
N LEU A 273 -12.74 8.50 -7.81
CA LEU A 273 -14.11 8.55 -8.32
C LEU A 273 -14.88 9.71 -7.68
N SER A 274 -14.49 10.93 -8.05
CA SER A 274 -15.00 12.17 -7.45
C SER A 274 -16.46 12.46 -7.86
N THR A 275 -16.86 12.12 -9.10
CA THR A 275 -18.22 12.40 -9.60
C THR A 275 -19.15 11.19 -9.46
N PRO A 276 -20.45 11.40 -9.24
CA PRO A 276 -21.42 10.31 -9.12
C PRO A 276 -21.58 9.49 -10.42
N GLU A 277 -21.39 10.11 -11.58
CA GLU A 277 -21.44 9.41 -12.87
C GLU A 277 -20.29 8.43 -13.04
N LEU A 278 -19.08 8.79 -12.61
CA LEU A 278 -17.91 7.90 -12.60
C LEU A 278 -18.11 6.71 -11.63
N ARG A 279 -18.85 6.91 -10.54
CA ARG A 279 -19.18 5.83 -9.59
C ARG A 279 -20.10 4.76 -10.19
N ALA A 280 -20.98 5.12 -11.13
CA ALA A 280 -21.81 4.15 -11.83
C ALA A 280 -20.99 3.22 -12.74
N GLY A 281 -19.88 3.73 -13.29
CA GLY A 281 -18.91 2.98 -14.10
C GLY A 281 -17.85 2.20 -13.29
N LEU A 282 -18.08 1.90 -12.01
CA LEU A 282 -17.10 1.26 -11.12
C LEU A 282 -16.48 -0.02 -11.72
N LEU A 283 -17.30 -0.91 -12.29
CA LEU A 283 -16.82 -2.16 -12.87
C LEU A 283 -15.86 -1.90 -14.04
N GLN A 284 -16.13 -0.88 -14.87
CA GLN A 284 -15.26 -0.54 -15.99
C GLN A 284 -13.87 -0.13 -15.51
N PHE A 285 -13.78 0.65 -14.43
CA PHE A 285 -12.49 1.01 -13.83
C PHE A 285 -11.79 -0.21 -13.20
N LEU A 286 -12.52 -1.09 -12.51
CA LEU A 286 -11.99 -2.35 -11.98
C LEU A 286 -11.40 -3.23 -13.08
N MET A 287 -12.12 -3.40 -14.19
CA MET A 287 -11.68 -4.21 -15.33
C MET A 287 -10.50 -3.56 -16.09
N GLN A 288 -10.56 -2.26 -16.36
CA GLN A 288 -9.57 -1.61 -17.22
C GLN A 288 -8.25 -1.29 -16.50
N ALA A 289 -8.32 -0.81 -15.25
CA ALA A 289 -7.13 -0.33 -14.54
C ALA A 289 -6.48 -1.41 -13.69
N TYR A 290 -7.28 -2.22 -12.97
CA TYR A 290 -6.77 -3.08 -11.91
C TYR A 290 -6.63 -4.55 -12.31
N LEU A 291 -7.34 -5.01 -13.34
CA LEU A 291 -7.26 -6.39 -13.84
C LEU A 291 -5.92 -6.74 -14.51
N PRO A 292 -5.32 -5.87 -15.35
CA PRO A 292 -4.07 -6.20 -16.04
C PRO A 292 -2.92 -6.48 -15.07
N ASP A 293 -2.04 -7.42 -15.44
CA ASP A 293 -0.84 -7.74 -14.66
C ASP A 293 0.20 -6.60 -14.66
N LEU A 294 1.09 -6.57 -13.65
CA LEU A 294 2.13 -5.55 -13.51
C LEU A 294 3.01 -5.46 -14.77
N ALA A 295 3.27 -6.59 -15.45
CA ALA A 295 3.97 -6.59 -16.73
C ALA A 295 3.13 -5.98 -17.86
N ALA A 296 1.84 -6.29 -17.91
CA ALA A 296 0.92 -5.79 -18.93
C ALA A 296 0.68 -4.28 -18.80
N ARG A 297 0.65 -3.74 -17.57
CA ARG A 297 0.46 -2.30 -17.30
C ARG A 297 1.47 -1.40 -17.99
N ARG A 298 2.71 -1.87 -18.20
CA ARG A 298 3.76 -1.09 -18.91
C ARG A 298 3.44 -0.80 -20.37
N HIS A 299 2.51 -1.55 -20.94
CA HIS A 299 2.10 -1.46 -22.34
C HIS A 299 0.72 -0.83 -22.51
N LEU A 300 0.04 -0.51 -21.40
CA LEU A 300 -1.30 0.05 -21.40
C LEU A 300 -1.23 1.50 -20.92
N ILE A 301 -1.93 2.40 -21.62
CA ILE A 301 -2.14 3.76 -21.14
C ILE A 301 -3.25 3.68 -20.09
N LEU A 302 -2.89 3.93 -18.83
CA LEU A 302 -3.83 3.84 -17.72
C LEU A 302 -4.49 5.20 -17.45
N PRO A 303 -5.80 5.23 -17.15
CA PRO A 303 -6.45 6.45 -16.70
C PRO A 303 -6.00 6.75 -15.27
N GLY A 304 -5.32 7.88 -15.05
CA GLY A 304 -4.93 8.33 -13.71
C GLY A 304 -3.55 9.00 -13.60
N GLU A 305 -2.68 8.85 -14.61
CA GLU A 305 -1.31 9.42 -14.56
C GLU A 305 -1.26 10.96 -14.68
N GLY A 306 -2.41 11.62 -14.91
CA GLY A 306 -2.45 13.04 -15.33
C GLY A 306 -3.09 14.03 -14.37
N ASP A 307 -3.68 13.62 -13.24
CA ASP A 307 -4.46 14.53 -12.41
C ASP A 307 -3.89 14.66 -10.99
N SER A 308 -3.36 15.85 -10.70
CA SER A 308 -2.72 16.30 -9.45
C SER A 308 -1.37 15.68 -9.10
N GLY A 309 -0.30 16.47 -9.21
CA GLY A 309 1.00 16.13 -8.63
C GLY A 309 0.86 15.80 -7.15
N VAL A 310 1.49 14.72 -6.72
CA VAL A 310 1.43 14.26 -5.33
C VAL A 310 2.07 15.31 -4.42
N ASP A 311 1.36 15.69 -3.37
CA ASP A 311 1.86 16.62 -2.36
C ASP A 311 2.70 15.86 -1.32
N PHE A 312 4.02 16.06 -1.34
CA PHE A 312 4.96 15.43 -0.38
C PHE A 312 5.22 16.26 0.88
N ARG A 313 4.44 17.31 1.12
CA ARG A 313 4.63 18.16 2.29
C ARG A 313 4.39 17.38 3.58
N ALA A 314 5.22 17.66 4.58
CA ALA A 314 5.13 17.03 5.88
C ALA A 314 3.99 17.62 6.71
N ALA A 315 3.35 16.79 7.52
CA ALA A 315 2.40 17.24 8.54
C ALA A 315 3.11 17.39 9.89
N CYS A 316 2.85 18.49 10.62
CA CYS A 316 3.47 18.71 11.93
C CYS A 316 2.76 17.90 13.02
N PHE A 317 3.51 17.34 13.98
CA PHE A 317 2.94 16.48 15.04
C PHE A 317 2.15 17.26 16.11
N CYS A 318 2.35 18.58 16.25
CA CYS A 318 1.60 19.40 17.22
C CYS A 318 0.12 19.55 16.84
N HIS A 319 -0.12 19.95 15.59
CA HIS A 319 -1.45 20.36 15.11
C HIS A 319 -1.98 19.48 13.99
N ARG A 320 -1.15 18.55 13.46
CA ARG A 320 -1.47 17.67 12.31
C ARG A 320 -1.83 18.42 11.03
N ARG A 321 -1.31 19.64 10.90
CA ARG A 321 -1.46 20.46 9.69
C ARG A 321 -0.25 20.26 8.79
N ILE A 322 -0.50 20.31 7.49
CA ILE A 322 0.54 20.30 6.46
C ILE A 322 1.34 21.61 6.58
N VAL A 323 2.66 21.50 6.61
CA VAL A 323 3.58 22.64 6.74
C VAL A 323 4.59 22.62 5.60
N ASP A 324 4.87 23.80 5.04
CA ASP A 324 5.93 23.98 4.04
C ASP A 324 7.32 24.08 4.69
N ILE A 325 7.39 24.65 5.90
CA ILE A 325 8.61 24.78 6.70
C ILE A 325 8.31 24.18 8.08
N GLY A 326 9.11 23.20 8.49
CA GLY A 326 8.99 22.55 9.79
C GLY A 326 10.33 22.45 10.51
N PHE A 327 10.27 22.38 11.83
CA PHE A 327 11.43 22.19 12.71
C PHE A 327 11.52 20.72 13.13
N VAL A 328 12.71 20.14 13.05
CA VAL A 328 12.91 18.73 13.34
C VAL A 328 13.64 18.55 14.67
N CYS A 329 13.14 17.65 15.53
CA CYS A 329 13.86 17.23 16.73
C CYS A 329 15.10 16.41 16.35
N SER A 330 16.28 16.74 16.90
CA SER A 330 17.53 16.02 16.63
C SER A 330 17.57 14.57 17.13
N ILE A 331 16.67 14.20 18.05
CA ILE A 331 16.65 12.86 18.67
C ILE A 331 15.58 11.98 18.03
N CYS A 332 14.33 12.43 17.97
CA CYS A 332 13.20 11.62 17.50
C CYS A 332 12.72 11.95 16.09
N LEU A 333 13.35 12.91 15.40
CA LEU A 333 12.98 13.36 14.06
C LEU A 333 11.51 13.82 13.92
N SER A 334 10.85 14.17 15.02
CA SER A 334 9.50 14.72 14.99
C SER A 334 9.50 16.12 14.40
N ILE A 335 8.48 16.40 13.58
CA ILE A 335 8.33 17.65 12.82
C ILE A 335 7.36 18.58 13.55
N PHE A 336 7.77 19.82 13.78
CA PHE A 336 7.00 20.85 14.48
C PHE A 336 6.71 22.05 13.58
N CYS A 337 5.54 22.65 13.80
CA CYS A 337 5.06 23.82 13.04
C CYS A 337 5.81 25.11 13.45
N GLU A 338 6.17 25.26 14.71
CA GLU A 338 6.77 26.47 15.28
C GLU A 338 7.97 26.10 16.16
N PRO A 339 8.97 26.98 16.27
CA PRO A 339 10.18 26.71 17.05
C PRO A 339 9.97 26.89 18.56
N SER A 340 8.98 27.70 18.97
CA SER A 340 8.65 27.96 20.37
C SER A 340 7.56 27.01 20.85
N LEU A 341 7.95 25.80 21.27
CA LEU A 341 7.05 24.94 22.04
C LEU A 341 6.88 25.50 23.46
N HIS A 342 5.72 25.26 24.07
CA HIS A 342 5.54 25.52 25.50
C HIS A 342 6.62 24.72 26.26
N ASP A 343 7.52 25.42 26.95
CA ASP A 343 8.63 24.84 27.73
C ASP A 343 9.88 24.36 26.97
N ASN A 344 10.02 24.66 25.67
CA ASN A 344 11.18 24.25 24.85
C ASN A 344 11.49 22.73 24.94
N THR A 345 10.50 21.89 25.19
CA THR A 345 10.66 20.44 25.26
C THR A 345 9.93 19.77 24.10
N CYS A 346 10.48 18.68 23.59
CA CYS A 346 9.84 17.89 22.55
C CYS A 346 8.61 17.16 23.11
N LEU A 347 7.43 17.35 22.50
CA LEU A 347 6.18 16.66 22.87
C LEU A 347 6.26 15.13 22.77
N THR A 348 7.18 14.60 21.96
CA THR A 348 7.31 13.17 21.69
C THR A 348 8.35 12.49 22.59
N CYS A 349 9.51 13.12 22.80
CA CYS A 349 10.62 12.52 23.56
C CYS A 349 11.02 13.25 24.83
N GLY A 350 10.38 14.38 25.16
CA GLY A 350 10.66 15.16 26.37
C GLY A 350 12.04 15.85 26.41
N SER A 351 12.81 15.79 25.33
CA SER A 351 14.14 16.41 25.28
C SER A 351 14.05 17.92 25.18
N TYR A 352 14.93 18.62 25.88
CA TYR A 352 15.06 20.07 25.77
C TYR A 352 15.66 20.47 24.40
N LEU A 353 14.96 21.34 23.69
CA LEU A 353 15.28 21.84 22.36
C LEU A 353 15.88 23.24 22.49
N GLN A 354 17.13 23.42 22.04
CA GLN A 354 17.76 24.73 21.92
C GLN A 354 17.92 25.09 20.44
N MET A 355 17.32 26.22 20.05
CA MET A 355 17.47 26.76 18.69
C MET A 355 18.76 27.55 18.59
N THR A 356 19.89 26.89 18.35
CA THR A 356 21.21 27.53 18.42
C THR A 356 21.49 28.50 17.26
N ASN A 357 20.85 28.35 16.09
CA ASN A 357 21.22 29.08 14.87
C ASN A 357 20.06 29.51 13.94
N TYR A 358 18.83 29.63 14.44
CA TYR A 358 17.72 30.05 13.58
C TYR A 358 17.79 31.55 13.23
N GLY A 359 17.90 31.88 11.94
CA GLY A 359 17.93 33.27 11.44
C GLY A 359 19.32 33.90 11.30
N GLN A 360 20.40 33.18 11.57
CA GLN A 360 21.76 33.66 11.25
C GLN A 360 21.98 33.62 9.73
N LYS A 361 22.07 34.80 9.10
CA LYS A 361 22.50 34.89 7.70
C LYS A 361 23.90 34.28 7.61
N PRO A 362 24.17 33.33 6.69
CA PRO A 362 25.50 32.76 6.56
C PRO A 362 26.49 33.88 6.28
N ALA A 363 27.40 34.12 7.23
CA ALA A 363 28.43 35.13 7.09
C ALA A 363 29.43 34.65 6.04
N VAL A 364 29.20 35.02 4.78
CA VAL A 364 30.19 34.85 3.71
C VAL A 364 31.38 35.70 4.11
N VAL A 365 32.43 35.07 4.65
CA VAL A 365 33.65 35.72 5.11
C VAL A 365 34.19 36.58 3.96
N PRO A 366 34.15 37.93 4.05
CA PRO A 366 34.75 38.74 3.01
C PRO A 366 36.26 38.51 3.05
N LYS A 367 36.81 37.93 1.98
CA LYS A 367 38.26 37.77 1.82
C LYS A 367 38.92 39.14 2.09
N PRO A 368 39.87 39.25 3.05
CA PRO A 368 40.48 40.53 3.36
C PRO A 368 41.20 41.06 2.12
N LYS A 369 40.72 42.18 1.57
CA LYS A 369 41.41 42.89 0.50
C LYS A 369 42.80 43.26 1.01
N LYS A 370 43.85 42.67 0.41
CA LYS A 370 45.25 43.05 0.66
C LYS A 370 45.37 44.57 0.53
N LYS A 371 45.70 45.27 1.62
CA LYS A 371 45.98 46.71 1.62
C LYS A 371 47.15 46.97 0.66
N LYS A 372 46.87 47.65 -0.46
CA LYS A 372 47.89 48.15 -1.39
C LYS A 372 48.74 49.18 -0.63
N LYS A 373 50.04 48.90 -0.50
CA LYS A 373 51.03 49.76 0.14
C LYS A 373 51.07 51.12 -0.59
N LYS A 374 50.76 52.22 0.09
CA LYS A 374 50.89 53.59 -0.45
C LYS A 374 52.37 53.86 -0.75
N ARG A 375 52.70 54.20 -1.99
CA ARG A 375 54.00 54.75 -2.40
C ARG A 375 53.89 56.28 -2.35
N ALA A 376 54.90 56.93 -1.77
CA ALA A 376 54.98 58.38 -1.56
C ALA A 376 55.11 59.16 -2.90
N PRO A 377 54.78 60.47 -2.93
CA PRO A 377 54.69 61.25 -4.15
C PRO A 377 56.05 61.88 -4.52
N GLY A 378 56.37 61.90 -5.81
CA GLY A 378 57.55 62.55 -6.35
C GLY A 378 57.65 62.43 -7.87
N MET A 379 57.12 63.48 -8.53
CA MET A 379 57.59 64.14 -9.75
C MET A 379 57.69 63.40 -11.12
N ASP A 380 57.01 64.04 -12.08
CA ASP A 380 57.24 64.16 -13.53
C ASP A 380 57.03 63.01 -14.51
N GLY A 381 56.26 63.31 -15.58
CA GLY A 381 56.36 62.61 -16.86
C GLY A 381 55.03 62.38 -17.57
N SER A 382 54.67 63.30 -18.45
CA SER A 382 53.59 63.26 -19.45
C SER A 382 53.57 62.01 -20.35
N GLY A 383 52.38 61.53 -20.72
CA GLY A 383 52.18 60.68 -21.92
C GLY A 383 50.94 59.78 -21.90
N THR A 384 49.81 60.27 -22.41
CA THR A 384 48.74 59.47 -23.06
C THR A 384 49.22 58.97 -24.45
N PRO A 385 48.51 58.09 -25.22
CA PRO A 385 47.19 57.45 -25.02
C PRO A 385 47.06 55.94 -25.45
N ASP A 386 45.87 55.38 -25.17
CA ASP A 386 45.06 54.41 -25.95
C ASP A 386 45.58 53.05 -26.44
N SER A 387 44.77 51.99 -26.23
CA SER A 387 43.91 51.45 -27.32
C SER A 387 43.21 50.12 -26.98
N ARG A 388 41.90 50.11 -27.29
CA ARG A 388 41.11 49.01 -27.92
C ARG A 388 40.94 47.69 -27.15
N ALA A 389 39.82 46.99 -27.23
CA ALA A 389 38.49 47.22 -27.81
C ALA A 389 37.61 46.10 -27.25
N ALA A 390 36.37 46.42 -26.93
CA ALA A 390 35.32 45.44 -26.73
C ALA A 390 34.94 44.81 -28.08
N THR A 391 34.51 43.55 -28.07
CA THR A 391 33.45 43.08 -28.97
C THR A 391 32.80 41.80 -28.43
N PRO A 392 31.48 41.59 -28.65
CA PRO A 392 30.68 40.58 -27.96
C PRO A 392 30.18 39.43 -28.86
N MET A 393 29.83 38.31 -28.20
CA MET A 393 28.82 37.28 -28.53
C MET A 393 28.99 36.47 -29.83
N PRO A 394 28.39 35.26 -29.93
CA PRO A 394 26.93 35.04 -29.95
C PRO A 394 26.30 34.61 -28.63
#